data_AF-A0A2D0SSG6-F1
#
_entry.id   AF-A0A2D0SSG6-F1
#
_cell.length_a   1.000
_cell.length_b   1.000
_cell.length_c   1.000
_cell.angle_alpha   90.00
_cell.angle_beta   90.00
_cell.angle_gamma   90.00
#
_symmetry.space_group_name_H-M   'P 1'
#
loop_
_entity.id
_entity.type
_entity.pdbx_description
1 polymer ?
#
loop_
_entity_poly.entity_id
_entity_poly.type
_entity_poly.pdbx_seq_one_letter_code
_entity_poly.pdbx_strand_id
1 'polypeptide(L)'
;MHRKDLLNNTMISVEAGLYIGSVSDLKDPEALTLTGITHILSVDSEQPELSGFHIRFVHALDDSSTDLLSKLDSCVQFISDVLNASSSSSSSSSVLVHCHAGQSRSAAIITAYLMKTQKLSVKEAYTKLQHIKPDVKMNEEFLEQLTLYEAMNCELDTSSVLYKQFRLKKVTEKYPELKNVPRDVFAVDPAQSHSAEAVYRCRKCRRTLFRHSSILSHCVGSGASAFSHKKSRGGRPVGDQSQCTSYFIEPVQWMEEVLLGVMDGQLLCPKCSSKLGSFNWYGEQCSCGRWVTPAFQMHKNRVDEIKHINIAALK
;
A
#
# COMPACT_ATOMS: atom_id res chain seq x y z
N MET A 1 43.38 10.80 -7.81
CA MET A 1 42.01 10.26 -7.71
C MET A 1 42.01 8.88 -8.37
N HIS A 2 41.72 7.84 -7.60
CA HIS A 2 42.03 6.45 -7.96
C HIS A 2 41.06 5.84 -8.98
N ARG A 3 41.63 5.15 -9.96
CA ARG A 3 41.00 4.34 -11.03
C ARG A 3 40.15 3.14 -10.56
N LYS A 4 39.89 3.01 -9.24
CA LYS A 4 39.16 1.87 -8.65
C LYS A 4 37.65 2.10 -8.52
N ASP A 5 37.17 3.34 -8.64
CA ASP A 5 35.74 3.67 -8.51
C ASP A 5 34.94 3.48 -9.81
N LEU A 6 35.60 3.12 -10.93
CA LEU A 6 34.96 2.97 -12.25
C LEU A 6 34.56 1.53 -12.60
N LEU A 7 34.84 0.54 -11.74
CA LEU A 7 34.59 -0.88 -12.03
C LEU A 7 33.35 -1.47 -11.34
N ASN A 8 32.59 -0.69 -10.59
CA ASN A 8 31.42 -1.17 -9.83
C ASN A 8 30.05 -0.69 -10.35
N ASN A 9 29.99 0.07 -11.44
CA ASN A 9 28.76 0.63 -12.01
C ASN A 9 28.47 0.06 -13.39
N THR A 10 28.36 -1.26 -13.48
CA THR A 10 27.85 -1.93 -14.68
C THR A 10 26.53 -2.60 -14.30
N MET A 11 25.50 -2.40 -15.12
CA MET A 11 24.23 -3.12 -15.02
C MET A 11 24.47 -4.63 -14.91
N ILE A 12 23.73 -5.28 -14.01
CA ILE A 12 23.93 -6.68 -13.65
C ILE A 12 22.73 -7.49 -14.11
N SER A 13 22.96 -8.63 -14.77
CA SER A 13 21.88 -9.56 -15.13
C SER A 13 21.34 -10.22 -13.87
N VAL A 14 20.04 -10.06 -13.63
CA VAL A 14 19.30 -10.71 -12.54
C VAL A 14 18.83 -12.10 -12.99
N GLU A 15 18.30 -12.17 -14.21
CA GLU A 15 17.95 -13.40 -14.93
C GLU A 15 17.97 -13.12 -16.44
N ALA A 16 17.66 -14.14 -17.26
CA ALA A 16 17.67 -14.00 -18.70
C ALA A 16 16.74 -12.85 -19.14
N GLY A 17 17.33 -11.82 -19.77
CA GLY A 17 16.62 -10.64 -20.25
C GLY A 17 16.29 -9.57 -19.21
N LEU A 18 16.61 -9.77 -17.92
CA LEU A 18 16.35 -8.80 -16.85
C LEU A 18 17.64 -8.29 -16.22
N TYR A 19 17.80 -6.97 -16.18
CA TYR A 19 18.98 -6.30 -15.66
C TYR A 19 18.61 -5.28 -14.58
N ILE A 20 19.47 -5.12 -13.57
CA ILE A 20 19.41 -4.06 -12.57
C ILE A 20 20.60 -3.11 -12.75
N GLY A 21 20.35 -1.80 -12.70
CA GLY A 21 21.40 -0.78 -12.88
C GLY A 21 21.15 0.53 -12.15
N SER A 22 22.02 1.48 -12.46
CA SER A 22 22.11 2.85 -11.94
C SER A 22 21.88 3.87 -13.07
N VAL A 23 21.77 5.15 -12.74
CA VAL A 23 21.67 6.22 -13.74
C VAL A 23 22.93 6.33 -14.61
N SER A 24 24.08 5.89 -14.11
CA SER A 24 25.34 5.87 -14.87
C SER A 24 25.28 4.95 -16.08
N ASP A 25 24.51 3.86 -16.00
CA ASP A 25 24.34 2.89 -17.10
C ASP A 25 23.62 3.50 -18.31
N LEU A 26 22.82 4.55 -18.10
CA LEU A 26 22.14 5.26 -19.19
C LEU A 26 23.07 6.15 -20.02
N LYS A 27 24.30 6.41 -19.54
CA LYS A 27 25.28 7.25 -20.23
C LYS A 27 26.00 6.52 -21.37
N ASP A 28 25.79 5.22 -21.50
CA ASP A 28 26.37 4.38 -22.55
C ASP A 28 25.27 3.62 -23.32
N PRO A 29 24.57 4.30 -24.26
CA PRO A 29 23.52 3.67 -25.06
C PRO A 29 24.02 2.52 -25.95
N GLU A 30 25.31 2.54 -26.32
CA GLU A 30 25.92 1.45 -27.09
C GLU A 30 26.00 0.18 -26.24
N ALA A 31 26.44 0.28 -24.99
CA ALA A 31 26.44 -0.85 -24.06
C ALA A 31 25.03 -1.41 -23.81
N LEU A 32 24.01 -0.55 -23.67
CA LEU A 32 22.62 -0.98 -23.56
C LEU A 32 22.18 -1.79 -24.80
N THR A 33 22.49 -1.28 -25.99
CA THR A 33 22.14 -1.91 -27.28
C THR A 33 22.85 -3.25 -27.46
N LEU A 34 24.16 -3.32 -27.16
CA LEU A 34 24.96 -4.53 -27.23
C LEU A 34 24.46 -5.62 -26.26
N THR A 35 23.86 -5.22 -25.14
CA THR A 35 23.25 -6.12 -24.15
C THR A 35 21.83 -6.56 -24.56
N GLY A 36 21.30 -6.04 -25.68
CA GLY A 36 19.95 -6.34 -26.16
C GLY A 36 18.85 -5.66 -25.34
N ILE A 37 19.18 -4.62 -24.59
CA ILE A 37 18.20 -3.82 -23.85
C ILE A 37 17.37 -3.04 -24.86
N THR A 38 16.06 -3.15 -24.72
CA THR A 38 15.08 -2.46 -25.58
C THR A 38 14.08 -1.67 -24.73
N HIS A 39 13.91 -2.07 -23.47
CA HIS A 39 12.97 -1.50 -22.52
C HIS A 39 13.70 -1.06 -21.25
N ILE A 40 13.31 0.09 -20.72
CA ILE A 40 13.90 0.65 -19.51
C ILE A 40 12.78 1.02 -18.55
N LEU A 41 12.83 0.48 -17.34
CA LEU A 41 11.99 0.89 -16.22
C LEU A 41 12.82 1.80 -15.30
N SER A 42 12.55 3.10 -15.39
CA SER A 42 13.22 4.14 -14.63
C SER A 42 12.42 4.45 -13.37
N VAL A 43 12.99 4.16 -12.20
CA VAL A 43 12.38 4.44 -10.89
C VAL A 43 13.23 5.46 -10.16
N ASP A 44 13.00 6.74 -10.46
CA ASP A 44 13.87 7.84 -10.02
C ASP A 44 13.11 9.15 -9.77
N SER A 45 13.80 10.19 -9.31
CA SER A 45 13.25 11.53 -9.14
C SER A 45 13.06 12.28 -10.45
N GLU A 46 13.85 11.95 -11.47
CA GLU A 46 13.86 12.63 -12.76
C GLU A 46 13.72 11.62 -13.90
N GLN A 47 12.96 12.00 -14.92
CA GLN A 47 12.83 11.20 -16.13
C GLN A 47 14.13 11.29 -16.95
N PRO A 48 14.71 10.17 -17.39
CA PRO A 48 15.93 10.21 -18.17
C PRO A 48 15.70 10.79 -19.57
N GLU A 49 16.64 11.61 -20.03
CA GLU A 49 16.72 12.08 -21.41
C GLU A 49 17.47 11.05 -22.26
N LEU A 50 16.76 10.01 -22.69
CA LEU A 50 17.33 8.95 -23.52
C LEU A 50 16.35 8.57 -24.65
N SER A 51 16.87 8.40 -25.86
CA SER A 51 16.11 8.02 -27.05
C SER A 51 16.53 6.65 -27.56
N GLY A 52 15.67 6.01 -28.38
CA GLY A 52 15.95 4.68 -28.95
C GLY A 52 15.53 3.49 -28.08
N PHE A 53 14.91 3.74 -26.91
CA PHE A 53 14.41 2.71 -26.00
C PHE A 53 12.96 2.97 -25.60
N HIS A 54 12.22 1.91 -25.26
CA HIS A 54 10.90 2.01 -24.66
C HIS A 54 11.03 2.28 -23.15
N ILE A 55 10.86 3.54 -22.75
CA ILE A 55 11.07 3.97 -21.36
C ILE A 55 9.74 4.09 -20.64
N ARG A 56 9.62 3.40 -19.51
CA ARG A 56 8.57 3.61 -18.52
C ARG A 56 9.17 4.32 -17.32
N PHE A 57 8.68 5.52 -17.03
CA PHE A 57 9.12 6.30 -15.87
C PHE A 57 8.15 6.19 -14.70
N VAL A 58 8.69 5.95 -13.51
CA VAL A 58 7.99 5.95 -12.22
C VAL A 58 8.71 6.92 -11.30
N HIS A 59 8.06 8.06 -11.04
CA HIS A 59 8.61 9.04 -10.10
C HIS A 59 8.65 8.47 -8.68
N ALA A 60 9.84 8.37 -8.10
CA ALA A 60 10.07 7.86 -6.75
C ALA A 60 11.34 8.46 -6.14
N LEU A 61 11.24 8.96 -4.91
CA LEU A 61 12.40 9.35 -4.11
C LEU A 61 12.91 8.13 -3.34
N ASP A 62 14.17 8.16 -2.90
CA ASP A 62 14.75 7.09 -2.06
C ASP A 62 14.61 7.44 -0.58
N ASP A 63 13.38 7.66 -0.15
CA ASP A 63 13.06 8.06 1.22
C ASP A 63 11.80 7.37 1.75
N SER A 64 11.61 7.52 3.05
CA SER A 64 10.51 6.90 3.80
C SER A 64 9.12 7.39 3.37
N SER A 65 9.00 8.55 2.73
CA SER A 65 7.71 9.12 2.31
C SER A 65 7.16 8.47 1.04
N THR A 66 8.02 7.88 0.21
CA THR A 66 7.64 7.34 -1.10
C THR A 66 6.72 6.12 -0.99
N ASP A 67 5.59 6.18 -1.69
CA ASP A 67 4.67 5.05 -1.90
C ASP A 67 5.04 4.32 -3.20
N LEU A 68 5.87 3.28 -3.06
CA LEU A 68 6.23 2.38 -4.13
C LEU A 68 5.26 1.19 -4.22
N LEU A 69 4.64 0.80 -3.09
CA LEU A 69 3.65 -0.27 -3.00
C LEU A 69 2.54 -0.11 -4.03
N SER A 70 1.98 1.09 -4.18
CA SER A 70 0.93 1.36 -5.17
C SER A 70 1.37 1.24 -6.63
N LYS A 71 2.68 1.11 -6.89
CA LYS A 71 3.27 1.01 -8.23
C LYS A 71 3.76 -0.40 -8.57
N LEU A 72 3.98 -1.27 -7.57
CA LEU A 72 4.64 -2.56 -7.73
C LEU A 72 4.01 -3.42 -8.83
N ASP A 73 2.70 -3.67 -8.78
CA ASP A 73 2.03 -4.51 -9.78
C ASP A 73 2.24 -3.99 -11.20
N SER A 74 2.12 -2.68 -11.37
CA SER A 74 2.27 -2.03 -12.66
C SER A 74 3.69 -2.15 -13.21
N CYS A 75 4.70 -2.08 -12.33
CA CYS A 75 6.12 -2.28 -12.66
C CYS A 75 6.44 -3.74 -12.98
N VAL A 76 5.95 -4.67 -12.15
CA VAL A 76 6.15 -6.12 -12.34
C VAL A 76 5.48 -6.59 -13.63
N GLN A 77 4.29 -6.07 -13.95
CA GLN A 77 3.61 -6.35 -15.21
C GLN A 77 4.43 -5.89 -16.40
N PHE A 78 4.98 -4.67 -16.37
CA PHE A 78 5.86 -4.17 -17.44
C PHE A 78 7.06 -5.09 -17.69
N ILE A 79 7.73 -5.53 -16.63
CA ILE A 79 8.87 -6.46 -16.76
C ILE A 79 8.39 -7.79 -17.36
N SER A 80 7.30 -8.36 -16.83
CA SER A 80 6.79 -9.66 -17.24
C SER A 80 6.33 -9.66 -18.71
N ASP A 81 5.64 -8.61 -19.16
CA ASP A 81 5.14 -8.49 -20.53
C ASP A 81 6.30 -8.51 -21.53
N VAL A 82 7.38 -7.78 -21.25
CA VAL A 82 8.56 -7.73 -22.13
C VAL A 82 9.24 -9.10 -22.18
N LEU A 83 9.50 -9.73 -21.03
CA LEU A 83 10.21 -11.02 -20.98
C LEU A 83 9.40 -12.16 -21.63
N ASN A 84 8.08 -12.14 -21.48
CA ASN A 84 7.19 -13.12 -22.12
C ASN A 84 7.12 -12.93 -23.65
N ALA A 85 7.07 -11.69 -24.12
CA ALA A 85 7.08 -11.38 -25.55
C ALA A 85 8.40 -11.80 -26.23
N SER A 86 9.53 -11.63 -25.55
CA SER A 86 10.86 -12.08 -26.01
C SER A 86 10.95 -13.58 -26.18
N SER A 87 10.33 -14.34 -25.29
CA SER A 87 10.34 -15.82 -25.35
C SER A 87 9.59 -16.38 -26.55
N SER A 88 8.71 -15.59 -27.17
CA SER A 88 7.88 -15.98 -28.31
C SER A 88 8.36 -15.41 -29.65
N SER A 89 9.39 -14.56 -29.65
CA SER A 89 9.84 -13.80 -30.81
C SER A 89 11.27 -14.18 -31.20
N SER A 90 11.62 -14.05 -32.48
CA SER A 90 13.01 -14.26 -32.95
C SER A 90 13.97 -13.14 -32.54
N SER A 91 13.45 -12.02 -32.05
CA SER A 91 14.21 -10.88 -31.52
C SER A 91 14.25 -10.93 -29.99
N SER A 92 15.44 -10.99 -29.41
CA SER A 92 15.63 -10.88 -27.96
C SER A 92 15.29 -9.46 -27.48
N SER A 93 14.36 -9.32 -26.55
CA SER A 93 14.10 -8.04 -25.85
C SER A 93 14.42 -8.17 -24.36
N SER A 94 15.31 -7.29 -23.88
CA SER A 94 15.69 -7.22 -22.47
C SER A 94 15.20 -5.94 -21.80
N VAL A 95 14.99 -6.01 -20.49
CA VAL A 95 14.56 -4.91 -19.61
C VAL A 95 15.71 -4.51 -18.68
N LEU A 96 15.99 -3.21 -18.62
CA LEU A 96 16.80 -2.62 -17.55
C LEU A 96 15.89 -1.94 -16.53
N VAL A 97 15.98 -2.34 -15.27
CA VAL A 97 15.36 -1.62 -14.15
C VAL A 97 16.45 -0.82 -13.43
N HIS A 98 16.33 0.50 -13.41
CA HIS A 98 17.32 1.35 -12.77
C HIS A 98 16.71 2.41 -11.87
N CYS A 99 17.54 2.92 -10.97
CA CYS A 99 17.32 4.15 -10.21
C CYS A 99 18.64 4.92 -10.17
N HIS A 100 18.80 5.87 -9.24
CA HIS A 100 20.02 6.67 -9.18
C HIS A 100 21.28 5.81 -8.94
N ALA A 101 21.29 5.05 -7.83
CA ALA A 101 22.45 4.24 -7.42
C ALA A 101 22.34 2.75 -7.80
N GLY A 102 21.15 2.27 -8.18
CA GLY A 102 20.90 0.85 -8.43
C GLY A 102 20.86 -0.03 -7.19
N GLN A 103 20.61 0.55 -6.00
CA GLN A 103 20.73 -0.15 -4.71
C GLN A 103 19.43 -0.28 -3.92
N SER A 104 18.48 0.65 -4.08
CA SER A 104 17.27 0.72 -3.26
C SER A 104 15.98 0.68 -4.09
N ARG A 105 15.59 1.78 -4.75
CA ARG A 105 14.36 1.85 -5.57
C ARG A 105 14.24 0.76 -6.65
N SER A 106 15.27 0.60 -7.50
CA SER A 106 15.27 -0.46 -8.52
C SER A 106 15.33 -1.85 -7.89
N ALA A 107 16.08 -2.01 -6.80
CA ALA A 107 16.15 -3.26 -6.05
C ALA A 107 14.80 -3.66 -5.46
N ALA A 108 13.99 -2.69 -5.00
CA ALA A 108 12.63 -2.93 -4.51
C ALA A 108 11.72 -3.48 -5.61
N ILE A 109 11.78 -2.90 -6.82
CA ILE A 109 11.03 -3.42 -7.96
C ILE A 109 11.49 -4.82 -8.36
N ILE A 110 12.80 -5.06 -8.45
CA ILE A 110 13.33 -6.39 -8.79
C ILE A 110 12.93 -7.42 -7.74
N THR A 111 12.98 -7.04 -6.45
CA THR A 111 12.53 -7.92 -5.36
C THR A 111 11.04 -8.25 -5.50
N ALA A 112 10.18 -7.26 -5.75
CA ALA A 112 8.75 -7.49 -5.99
C ALA A 112 8.49 -8.40 -7.20
N TYR A 113 9.25 -8.22 -8.28
CA TYR A 113 9.19 -9.09 -9.46
C TYR A 113 9.51 -10.53 -9.09
N LEU A 114 10.64 -10.78 -8.41
CA LEU A 114 11.06 -12.11 -7.97
C LEU A 114 10.04 -12.76 -7.01
N MET A 115 9.49 -11.98 -6.08
CA MET A 115 8.43 -12.46 -5.18
C MET A 115 7.21 -12.95 -5.97
N LYS A 116 6.72 -12.14 -6.92
CA LYS A 116 5.52 -12.45 -7.69
C LYS A 116 5.72 -13.62 -8.66
N THR A 117 6.80 -13.62 -9.43
CA THR A 117 7.00 -14.62 -10.50
C THR A 117 7.53 -15.95 -9.98
N GLN A 118 8.32 -15.94 -8.91
CA GLN A 118 8.96 -17.13 -8.35
C GLN A 118 8.33 -17.59 -7.03
N LYS A 119 7.26 -16.92 -6.57
CA LYS A 119 6.56 -17.20 -5.31
C LYS A 119 7.48 -17.23 -4.10
N LEU A 120 8.46 -16.33 -4.09
CA LEU A 120 9.42 -16.19 -3.01
C LEU A 120 8.88 -15.26 -1.95
N SER A 121 9.22 -15.54 -0.69
CA SER A 121 9.03 -14.57 0.38
C SER A 121 9.89 -13.32 0.14
N VAL A 122 9.54 -12.20 0.79
CA VAL A 122 10.34 -10.96 0.72
C VAL A 122 11.79 -11.22 1.11
N LYS A 123 12.01 -12.05 2.14
CA LYS A 123 13.34 -12.42 2.63
C LYS A 123 14.12 -13.22 1.59
N GLU A 124 13.50 -14.21 0.98
CA GLU A 124 14.14 -15.06 -0.03
C GLU A 124 14.48 -14.28 -1.29
N ALA A 125 13.53 -13.48 -1.80
CA ALA A 125 13.71 -12.65 -2.98
C ALA A 125 14.82 -11.61 -2.77
N TYR A 126 14.82 -10.92 -1.63
CA TYR A 126 15.84 -9.92 -1.31
C TYR A 126 17.22 -10.54 -1.14
N THR A 127 17.31 -11.68 -0.44
CA THR A 127 18.56 -12.43 -0.26
C THR A 127 19.10 -12.91 -1.62
N LYS A 128 18.23 -13.42 -2.49
CA LYS A 128 18.58 -13.82 -3.85
C LYS A 128 19.15 -12.65 -4.65
N LEU A 129 18.53 -11.47 -4.56
CA LEU A 129 19.04 -10.27 -5.23
C LEU A 129 20.39 -9.82 -4.65
N GLN A 130 20.58 -9.88 -3.33
CA GLN A 130 21.87 -9.54 -2.70
C GLN A 130 23.00 -10.50 -3.09
N HIS A 131 22.70 -11.78 -3.36
CA HIS A 131 23.70 -12.69 -3.91
C HIS A 131 24.14 -12.31 -5.33
N ILE A 132 23.24 -11.73 -6.13
CA ILE A 132 23.53 -11.28 -7.49
C ILE A 132 24.24 -9.90 -7.49
N LYS A 133 23.78 -8.98 -6.62
CA LYS A 133 24.27 -7.61 -6.50
C LYS A 133 24.53 -7.28 -5.01
N PRO A 134 25.73 -7.55 -4.47
CA PRO A 134 26.03 -7.44 -3.04
C PRO A 134 25.94 -6.04 -2.43
N ASP A 135 26.02 -4.98 -3.25
CA ASP A 135 25.88 -3.59 -2.81
C ASP A 135 24.41 -3.13 -2.74
N VAL A 136 23.44 -3.99 -3.04
CA VAL A 136 22.01 -3.70 -2.81
C VAL A 136 21.77 -3.44 -1.33
N LYS A 137 21.19 -2.28 -1.07
CA LYS A 137 20.84 -1.80 0.26
C LYS A 137 19.56 -0.98 0.17
N MET A 138 18.44 -1.69 0.23
CA MET A 138 17.12 -1.09 0.22
C MET A 138 16.84 -0.36 1.54
N ASN A 139 16.12 0.77 1.48
CA ASN A 139 15.63 1.40 2.70
C ASN A 139 14.58 0.53 3.41
N GLU A 140 14.41 0.76 4.71
CA GLU A 140 13.54 -0.05 5.58
C GLU A 140 12.07 0.07 5.16
N GLU A 141 11.61 1.26 4.78
CA GLU A 141 10.23 1.50 4.37
C GLU A 141 9.84 0.78 3.08
N PHE A 142 10.76 0.55 2.15
CA PHE A 142 10.51 -0.29 0.98
C PHE A 142 10.42 -1.77 1.35
N LEU A 143 11.21 -2.25 2.32
CA LEU A 143 11.07 -3.61 2.85
C LEU A 143 9.73 -3.79 3.59
N GLU A 144 9.27 -2.79 4.35
CA GLU A 144 7.93 -2.80 4.95
C GLU A 144 6.84 -2.86 3.86
N GLN A 145 6.99 -2.08 2.79
CA GLN A 145 6.06 -2.10 1.65
C GLN A 145 6.04 -3.45 0.93
N LEU A 146 7.19 -4.10 0.74
CA LEU A 146 7.26 -5.45 0.19
C LEU A 146 6.65 -6.50 1.14
N THR A 147 6.78 -6.32 2.45
CA THR A 147 6.13 -7.19 3.45
C THR A 147 4.61 -7.06 3.38
N LEU A 148 4.08 -5.84 3.18
CA LEU A 148 2.65 -5.63 2.91
C LEU A 148 2.24 -6.29 1.59
N TYR A 149 3.06 -6.18 0.55
CA TYR A 149 2.81 -6.81 -0.74
C TYR A 149 2.76 -8.34 -0.62
N GLU A 150 3.68 -8.96 0.12
CA GLU A 150 3.67 -10.38 0.46
C GLU A 150 2.39 -10.79 1.20
N ALA A 151 1.98 -10.01 2.22
CA ALA A 151 0.76 -10.25 2.98
C ALA A 151 -0.52 -10.14 2.14
N MET A 152 -0.46 -9.44 1.00
CA MET A 152 -1.52 -9.38 -0.01
C MET A 152 -1.28 -10.36 -1.17
N ASN A 153 -0.49 -11.42 -0.96
CA ASN A 153 -0.18 -12.46 -1.93
C ASN A 153 0.51 -11.95 -3.22
N CYS A 154 1.35 -10.92 -3.09
CA CYS A 154 2.03 -10.27 -4.22
C CYS A 154 1.07 -9.72 -5.28
N GLU A 155 -0.08 -9.23 -4.83
CA GLU A 155 -1.07 -8.54 -5.65
C GLU A 155 -1.67 -7.40 -4.82
N LEU A 156 -1.76 -6.21 -5.41
CA LEU A 156 -2.22 -5.03 -4.69
C LEU A 156 -3.74 -5.03 -4.54
N ASP A 157 -4.21 -5.60 -3.43
CA ASP A 157 -5.62 -5.51 -3.06
C ASP A 157 -5.92 -4.16 -2.40
N THR A 158 -6.44 -3.22 -3.20
CA THR A 158 -6.85 -1.89 -2.74
C THR A 158 -8.03 -1.92 -1.76
N SER A 159 -8.77 -3.03 -1.70
CA SER A 159 -9.87 -3.23 -0.76
C SER A 159 -9.41 -3.77 0.59
N SER A 160 -8.19 -4.30 0.67
CA SER A 160 -7.64 -4.87 1.89
C SER A 160 -7.49 -3.83 3.01
N VAL A 161 -7.71 -4.28 4.24
CA VAL A 161 -7.54 -3.43 5.43
C VAL A 161 -6.08 -2.96 5.56
N LEU A 162 -5.12 -3.82 5.22
CA LEU A 162 -3.69 -3.52 5.27
C LEU A 162 -3.34 -2.36 4.33
N TYR A 163 -3.78 -2.42 3.07
CA TYR A 163 -3.51 -1.35 2.11
C TYR A 163 -4.18 -0.04 2.51
N LYS A 164 -5.43 -0.09 2.98
CA LYS A 164 -6.14 1.12 3.44
C LYS A 164 -5.42 1.79 4.61
N GLN A 165 -4.94 1.01 5.59
CA GLN A 165 -4.15 1.54 6.70
C GLN A 165 -2.83 2.16 6.22
N PHE A 166 -2.10 1.46 5.36
CA PHE A 166 -0.87 1.97 4.74
C PHE A 166 -1.12 3.30 4.02
N ARG A 167 -2.15 3.36 3.18
CA ARG A 167 -2.54 4.55 2.42
C ARG A 167 -2.86 5.73 3.34
N LEU A 168 -3.57 5.50 4.44
CA LEU A 168 -3.89 6.56 5.40
C LEU A 168 -2.65 7.05 6.17
N LYS A 169 -1.70 6.18 6.51
CA LYS A 169 -0.40 6.58 7.06
C LYS A 169 0.35 7.48 6.06
N LYS A 170 0.38 7.09 4.77
CA LYS A 170 1.00 7.89 3.70
C LYS A 170 0.36 9.27 3.51
N VAL A 171 -0.93 9.41 3.78
CA VAL A 171 -1.61 10.71 3.75
C VAL A 171 -1.04 11.66 4.80
N THR A 172 -0.83 11.19 6.04
CA THR A 172 -0.26 12.03 7.11
C THR A 172 1.19 12.42 6.85
N GLU A 173 1.97 11.56 6.19
CA GLU A 173 3.35 11.87 5.79
C GLU A 173 3.38 12.91 4.67
N LYS A 174 2.49 12.77 3.67
CA LYS A 174 2.45 13.65 2.50
C LYS A 174 1.79 15.00 2.78
N TYR A 175 0.83 15.05 3.70
CA TYR A 175 0.08 16.25 4.07
C TYR A 175 0.11 16.49 5.59
N PRO A 176 1.25 16.92 6.17
CA PRO A 176 1.38 17.05 7.62
C PRO A 176 0.38 18.02 8.27
N GLU A 177 -0.01 19.08 7.54
CA GLU A 177 -1.03 20.04 8.01
C GLU A 177 -2.46 19.66 7.62
N LEU A 178 -2.65 18.59 6.83
CA LEU A 178 -3.95 18.12 6.35
C LEU A 178 -4.84 19.18 5.67
N LYS A 179 -4.29 20.29 5.15
CA LYS A 179 -5.09 21.37 4.54
C LYS A 179 -5.55 21.09 3.11
N ASN A 180 -4.78 20.29 2.36
CA ASN A 180 -4.98 20.06 0.93
C ASN A 180 -5.00 18.56 0.60
N VAL A 181 -5.63 17.75 1.46
CA VAL A 181 -5.76 16.31 1.22
C VAL A 181 -6.76 16.09 0.07
N PRO A 182 -6.37 15.39 -1.01
CA PRO A 182 -7.27 15.12 -2.13
C PRO A 182 -8.50 14.32 -1.70
N ARG A 183 -9.67 14.71 -2.19
CA ARG A 183 -10.97 14.12 -1.80
C ARG A 183 -11.11 12.63 -2.15
N ASP A 184 -10.44 12.19 -3.20
CA ASP A 184 -10.36 10.79 -3.65
C ASP A 184 -9.53 9.89 -2.71
N VAL A 185 -8.80 10.47 -1.76
CA VAL A 185 -8.23 9.73 -0.64
C VAL A 185 -9.35 9.18 0.26
N PHE A 186 -10.52 9.79 0.31
CA PHE A 186 -11.60 9.33 1.17
C PHE A 186 -12.55 8.38 0.45
N ALA A 187 -13.11 7.42 1.19
CA ALA A 187 -14.13 6.53 0.65
C ALA A 187 -15.36 7.33 0.19
N VAL A 188 -15.96 6.91 -0.92
CA VAL A 188 -17.11 7.58 -1.51
C VAL A 188 -18.26 7.67 -0.51
N ASP A 189 -18.94 8.82 -0.46
CA ASP A 189 -20.14 8.97 0.36
C ASP A 189 -21.24 7.98 -0.10
N PRO A 190 -21.66 7.04 0.76
CA PRO A 190 -22.64 6.03 0.37
C PRO A 190 -24.06 6.57 0.14
N ALA A 191 -24.35 7.85 0.41
CA ALA A 191 -25.61 8.44 -0.07
C ALA A 191 -25.56 8.91 -1.53
N GLN A 192 -24.37 8.95 -2.14
CA GLN A 192 -24.17 9.38 -3.52
C GLN A 192 -23.95 8.19 -4.47
N SER A 193 -23.91 6.96 -3.95
CA SER A 193 -23.63 5.75 -4.72
C SER A 193 -24.42 4.55 -4.22
N HIS A 194 -24.88 3.70 -5.14
CA HIS A 194 -25.57 2.45 -4.81
C HIS A 194 -24.59 1.28 -4.75
N SER A 195 -24.87 0.29 -3.89
CA SER A 195 -24.15 -0.99 -3.80
C SER A 195 -24.99 -2.01 -3.06
N ALA A 196 -24.75 -3.29 -3.33
CA ALA A 196 -25.35 -4.42 -2.62
C ALA A 196 -24.70 -4.68 -1.25
N GLU A 197 -23.61 -3.99 -0.94
CA GLU A 197 -22.89 -4.11 0.32
C GLU A 197 -23.71 -3.64 1.53
N ALA A 198 -23.47 -4.25 2.70
CA ALA A 198 -24.07 -3.77 3.95
C ALA A 198 -23.68 -2.31 4.23
N VAL A 199 -24.65 -1.52 4.65
CA VAL A 199 -24.46 -0.09 4.93
C VAL A 199 -24.79 0.24 6.37
N TYR A 200 -24.09 1.23 6.92
CA TYR A 200 -24.27 1.69 8.29
C TYR A 200 -24.96 3.05 8.29
N ARG A 201 -26.09 3.17 8.98
CA ARG A 201 -26.93 4.37 8.98
C ARG A 201 -26.96 5.02 10.36
N CYS A 202 -27.04 6.34 10.40
CA CYS A 202 -27.26 7.08 11.64
C CYS A 202 -28.55 6.61 12.32
N ARG A 203 -28.47 6.21 13.59
CA ARG A 203 -29.63 5.71 14.36
C ARG A 203 -30.72 6.77 14.57
N LYS A 204 -30.35 8.06 14.61
CA LYS A 204 -31.29 9.18 14.81
C LYS A 204 -32.07 9.56 13.56
N CYS A 205 -31.40 9.69 12.41
CA CYS A 205 -32.01 10.27 11.19
C CYS A 205 -31.98 9.36 9.96
N ARG A 206 -31.44 8.14 10.11
CA ARG A 206 -31.32 7.11 9.06
C ARG A 206 -30.47 7.48 7.85
N ARG A 207 -29.74 8.60 7.87
CA ARG A 207 -28.72 8.93 6.85
C ARG A 207 -27.67 7.83 6.81
N THR A 208 -27.41 7.26 5.63
CA THR A 208 -26.29 6.32 5.41
C THR A 208 -24.96 7.02 5.67
N LEU A 209 -24.00 6.38 6.33
CA LEU A 209 -22.75 7.01 6.76
C LEU A 209 -21.52 6.35 6.14
N PHE A 210 -21.44 5.02 6.18
CA PHE A 210 -20.31 4.28 5.62
C PHE A 210 -20.76 2.89 5.20
N ARG A 211 -19.90 2.18 4.46
CA ARG A 211 -20.15 0.82 3.99
C ARG A 211 -19.34 -0.18 4.80
N HIS A 212 -19.68 -1.46 4.71
CA HIS A 212 -18.91 -2.51 5.37
C HIS A 212 -17.43 -2.51 4.95
N SER A 213 -17.14 -2.26 3.67
CA SER A 213 -15.80 -2.15 3.10
C SER A 213 -15.01 -1.00 3.71
N SER A 214 -15.66 0.02 4.25
CA SER A 214 -14.98 1.10 4.95
C SER A 214 -14.41 0.67 6.30
N ILE A 215 -14.81 -0.49 6.86
CA ILE A 215 -14.37 -0.94 8.18
C ILE A 215 -12.93 -1.45 8.14
N LEU A 216 -12.09 -0.85 8.98
CA LEU A 216 -10.70 -1.24 9.23
C LEU A 216 -10.64 -2.14 10.46
N SER A 217 -10.84 -3.44 10.24
CA SER A 217 -10.81 -4.43 11.31
C SER A 217 -9.43 -4.55 11.95
N HIS A 218 -9.36 -4.86 13.24
CA HIS A 218 -8.11 -5.07 13.97
C HIS A 218 -8.20 -6.27 14.92
N CYS A 219 -7.04 -6.86 15.23
CA CYS A 219 -6.94 -7.90 16.25
C CYS A 219 -7.15 -7.31 17.65
N VAL A 220 -7.80 -8.08 18.53
CA VAL A 220 -7.99 -7.72 19.94
C VAL A 220 -6.64 -7.41 20.60
N GLY A 221 -6.57 -6.31 21.35
CA GLY A 221 -5.33 -5.88 22.00
C GLY A 221 -5.02 -6.64 23.28
N SER A 222 -3.74 -6.73 23.62
CA SER A 222 -3.25 -7.33 24.88
C SER A 222 -3.69 -6.55 26.13
N GLY A 223 -4.23 -5.34 25.97
CA GLY A 223 -4.70 -4.50 27.07
C GLY A 223 -5.90 -5.10 27.82
N ALA A 224 -6.81 -5.81 27.14
CA ALA A 224 -7.95 -6.45 27.80
C ALA A 224 -7.51 -7.49 28.85
N SER A 225 -6.39 -8.20 28.62
CA SER A 225 -5.78 -9.12 29.58
C SER A 225 -5.02 -8.43 30.72
N ALA A 226 -4.55 -7.19 30.53
CA ALA A 226 -3.81 -6.45 31.55
C ALA A 226 -4.74 -5.79 32.60
N PHE A 227 -6.00 -5.52 32.23
CA PHE A 227 -7.02 -4.91 33.11
C PHE A 227 -8.13 -5.87 33.53
N SER A 228 -8.04 -7.16 33.18
CA SER A 228 -9.00 -8.16 33.61
C SER A 228 -8.80 -8.52 35.09
N HIS A 229 -9.34 -7.72 36.00
CA HIS A 229 -9.61 -8.18 37.36
C HIS A 229 -10.57 -9.38 37.29
N LYS A 230 -10.02 -10.58 37.52
CA LYS A 230 -10.69 -11.86 37.80
C LYS A 230 -12.12 -12.01 37.22
N LYS A 231 -12.22 -12.49 35.99
CA LYS A 231 -13.30 -13.42 35.62
C LYS A 231 -12.69 -14.70 35.07
N SER A 232 -12.61 -15.70 35.95
CA SER A 232 -12.29 -17.07 35.56
C SER A 232 -13.54 -17.74 35.01
N ARG A 233 -13.46 -18.19 33.75
CA ARG A 233 -13.82 -19.54 33.24
C ARG A 233 -14.31 -19.47 31.80
N GLY A 234 -13.61 -20.22 30.94
CA GLY A 234 -13.99 -20.50 29.56
C GLY A 234 -13.01 -19.93 28.54
N GLY A 235 -11.94 -20.67 28.24
CA GLY A 235 -11.10 -20.38 27.08
C GLY A 235 -11.97 -20.39 25.83
N ARG A 236 -12.03 -19.24 25.15
CA ARG A 236 -12.71 -19.08 23.86
C ARG A 236 -11.68 -18.67 22.80
N PRO A 237 -11.94 -18.97 21.52
CA PRO A 237 -10.94 -18.82 20.48
C PRO A 237 -10.52 -17.36 20.32
N VAL A 238 -9.23 -17.17 20.08
CA VAL A 238 -8.63 -15.92 19.63
C VAL A 238 -9.27 -15.54 18.30
N GLY A 239 -9.95 -14.39 18.23
CA GLY A 239 -10.45 -13.85 16.96
C GLY A 239 -11.81 -13.15 16.97
N ASP A 240 -12.55 -13.11 18.09
CA ASP A 240 -13.91 -12.55 18.04
C ASP A 240 -13.94 -11.01 18.21
N GLN A 241 -14.10 -10.31 17.08
CA GLN A 241 -14.31 -8.85 16.99
C GLN A 241 -15.66 -8.38 17.60
N SER A 242 -16.51 -9.32 18.05
CA SER A 242 -17.83 -9.05 18.64
C SER A 242 -17.81 -8.19 19.91
N GLN A 243 -16.64 -7.97 20.52
CA GLN A 243 -16.51 -7.29 21.82
C GLN A 243 -16.18 -5.79 21.76
N CYS A 244 -15.76 -5.25 20.60
CA CYS A 244 -15.44 -3.83 20.49
C CYS A 244 -16.72 -2.97 20.54
N THR A 245 -16.69 -1.84 21.23
CA THR A 245 -17.83 -0.90 21.32
C THR A 245 -17.99 0.01 20.10
N SER A 246 -17.00 0.02 19.22
CA SER A 246 -16.92 0.91 18.06
C SER A 246 -16.42 0.18 16.82
N TYR A 247 -16.82 0.67 15.65
CA TYR A 247 -16.18 0.39 14.38
C TYR A 247 -15.05 1.41 14.16
N PHE A 248 -13.92 0.95 13.62
CA PHE A 248 -12.91 1.84 13.06
C PHE A 248 -13.06 1.79 11.55
N ILE A 249 -13.09 2.93 10.89
CA ILE A 249 -13.33 3.01 9.46
C ILE A 249 -12.23 3.83 8.76
N GLU A 250 -12.13 3.70 7.46
CA GLU A 250 -11.45 4.72 6.65
C GLU A 250 -12.32 5.99 6.57
N PRO A 251 -11.72 7.18 6.46
CA PRO A 251 -12.46 8.42 6.30
C PRO A 251 -13.32 8.39 5.04
N VAL A 252 -14.56 8.88 5.18
CA VAL A 252 -15.55 8.96 4.09
C VAL A 252 -15.69 10.41 3.66
N GLN A 253 -15.96 10.68 2.39
CA GLN A 253 -16.03 12.03 1.81
C GLN A 253 -16.92 13.03 2.56
N TRP A 254 -18.00 12.60 3.23
CA TRP A 254 -18.81 13.53 4.03
C TRP A 254 -18.10 14.06 5.29
N MET A 255 -16.99 13.42 5.70
CA MET A 255 -16.15 13.85 6.83
C MET A 255 -15.13 14.92 6.43
N GLU A 256 -14.91 15.16 5.14
CA GLU A 256 -13.84 16.01 4.61
C GLU A 256 -13.72 17.36 5.34
N GLU A 257 -14.83 18.11 5.46
CA GLU A 257 -14.85 19.43 6.09
C GLU A 257 -14.34 19.44 7.54
N VAL A 258 -14.55 18.36 8.30
CA VAL A 258 -14.11 18.28 9.71
C VAL A 258 -12.70 17.74 9.87
N LEU A 259 -12.13 17.13 8.82
CA LEU A 259 -10.80 16.52 8.85
C LEU A 259 -9.70 17.48 8.37
N LEU A 260 -10.04 18.42 7.48
CA LEU A 260 -9.04 19.31 6.89
C LEU A 260 -8.49 20.29 7.94
N GLY A 261 -7.16 20.31 8.08
CA GLY A 261 -6.47 21.21 9.02
C GLY A 261 -6.57 20.82 10.49
N VAL A 262 -7.13 19.66 10.83
CA VAL A 262 -7.41 19.24 12.21
C VAL A 262 -6.89 17.82 12.47
N MET A 263 -6.18 17.62 13.58
CA MET A 263 -5.55 16.32 13.93
C MET A 263 -6.48 15.38 14.71
N ASP A 264 -7.43 15.91 15.46
CA ASP A 264 -8.40 15.14 16.22
C ASP A 264 -9.70 15.92 16.42
N GLY A 265 -10.80 15.21 16.63
CA GLY A 265 -12.08 15.87 16.81
C GLY A 265 -13.28 14.93 16.88
N GLN A 266 -14.46 15.53 16.82
CA GLN A 266 -15.73 14.80 16.88
C GLN A 266 -16.30 14.55 15.49
N LEU A 267 -16.84 13.36 15.27
CA LEU A 267 -17.60 13.04 14.07
C LEU A 267 -19.10 13.24 14.34
N LEU A 268 -19.70 14.20 13.64
CA LEU A 268 -21.12 14.52 13.72
C LEU A 268 -21.86 14.02 12.47
N CYS A 269 -23.12 13.63 12.63
CA CYS A 269 -23.94 13.24 11.48
C CYS A 269 -24.20 14.44 10.56
N PRO A 270 -23.90 14.38 9.25
CA PRO A 270 -24.06 15.52 8.34
C PRO A 270 -25.53 15.93 8.12
N LYS A 271 -26.49 15.08 8.50
CA LYS A 271 -27.93 15.37 8.37
C LYS A 271 -28.58 15.93 9.65
N CYS A 272 -28.15 15.50 10.83
CA CYS A 272 -28.87 15.80 12.08
C CYS A 272 -27.97 16.21 13.25
N SER A 273 -26.67 16.38 12.98
CA SER A 273 -25.64 16.84 13.90
C SER A 273 -25.48 16.02 15.19
N SER A 274 -26.09 14.83 15.29
CA SER A 274 -25.88 13.94 16.42
C SER A 274 -24.45 13.42 16.42
N LYS A 275 -23.80 13.39 17.59
CA LYS A 275 -22.46 12.79 17.76
C LYS A 275 -22.48 11.29 17.40
N LEU A 276 -21.62 10.91 16.47
CA LEU A 276 -21.44 9.54 15.97
C LEU A 276 -20.19 8.86 16.53
N GLY A 277 -19.14 9.63 16.80
CA GLY A 277 -17.87 9.16 17.33
C GLY A 277 -16.80 10.25 17.34
N SER A 278 -15.54 9.87 17.11
CA SER A 278 -14.37 10.75 17.10
C SER A 278 -13.36 10.31 16.05
N PHE A 279 -12.41 11.18 15.72
CA PHE A 279 -11.24 10.83 14.94
C PHE A 279 -9.97 11.35 15.61
N ASN A 280 -8.86 10.68 15.34
CA ASN A 280 -7.52 11.09 15.72
C ASN A 280 -6.52 10.52 14.71
N TRP A 281 -5.77 11.39 14.03
CA TRP A 281 -4.79 11.00 13.03
C TRP A 281 -3.56 10.30 13.63
N TYR A 282 -3.22 10.56 14.89
CA TYR A 282 -2.18 9.83 15.63
C TYR A 282 -2.67 8.51 16.24
N GLY A 283 -3.99 8.32 16.26
CA GLY A 283 -4.64 7.10 16.69
C GLY A 283 -5.26 7.18 18.09
N GLU A 284 -6.02 6.14 18.42
CA GLU A 284 -6.74 6.00 19.68
C GLU A 284 -6.74 4.52 20.14
N GLN A 285 -6.87 4.31 21.45
CA GLN A 285 -7.03 2.99 22.01
C GLN A 285 -8.49 2.52 21.87
N CYS A 286 -8.69 1.37 21.21
CA CYS A 286 -9.98 0.69 21.18
C CYS A 286 -10.35 0.13 22.57
N SER A 287 -11.64 -0.06 22.83
CA SER A 287 -12.14 -0.72 24.06
C SER A 287 -11.59 -2.14 24.27
N CYS A 288 -11.08 -2.79 23.23
CA CYS A 288 -10.40 -4.09 23.33
C CYS A 288 -8.92 -3.97 23.75
N GLY A 289 -8.41 -2.75 23.93
CA GLY A 289 -7.02 -2.46 24.30
C GLY A 289 -6.06 -2.31 23.12
N ARG A 290 -6.50 -2.51 21.87
CA ARG A 290 -5.66 -2.33 20.67
C ARG A 290 -5.50 -0.84 20.34
N TRP A 291 -4.28 -0.39 20.10
CA TRP A 291 -4.02 0.93 19.51
C TRP A 291 -4.31 0.89 18.01
N VAL A 292 -5.12 1.84 17.51
CA VAL A 292 -5.49 1.95 16.10
C VAL A 292 -5.02 3.30 15.58
N THR A 293 -4.21 3.31 14.51
CA THR A 293 -3.68 4.53 13.89
C THR A 293 -3.77 4.46 12.36
N PRO A 294 -4.28 5.51 11.69
CA PRO A 294 -5.12 6.57 12.28
C PRO A 294 -6.46 6.00 12.75
N ALA A 295 -7.11 6.68 13.70
CA ALA A 295 -8.38 6.25 14.27
C ALA A 295 -9.53 7.12 13.75
N PHE A 296 -10.48 6.52 13.01
CA PHE A 296 -11.78 7.13 12.74
C PHE A 296 -12.86 6.24 13.35
N GLN A 297 -13.25 6.59 14.56
CA GLN A 297 -14.08 5.77 15.42
C GLN A 297 -15.56 6.09 15.25
N MET A 298 -16.37 5.07 15.00
CA MET A 298 -17.83 5.15 14.92
C MET A 298 -18.45 4.28 16.01
N HIS A 299 -19.16 4.90 16.96
CA HIS A 299 -19.76 4.17 18.09
C HIS A 299 -20.90 3.26 17.61
N LYS A 300 -20.84 1.97 17.95
CA LYS A 300 -21.85 0.98 17.52
C LYS A 300 -23.26 1.35 17.98
N ASN A 301 -23.42 1.97 19.15
CA ASN A 301 -24.74 2.38 19.66
C ASN A 301 -25.36 3.59 18.94
N ARG A 302 -24.59 4.27 18.06
CA ARG A 302 -25.03 5.45 17.28
C ARG A 302 -25.36 5.12 15.82
N VAL A 303 -25.05 3.91 15.36
CA VAL A 303 -25.26 3.48 13.98
C VAL A 303 -25.97 2.12 13.90
N ASP A 304 -26.82 1.94 12.91
CA ASP A 304 -27.51 0.67 12.64
C ASP A 304 -26.95 0.05 11.36
N GLU A 305 -26.58 -1.23 11.42
CA GLU A 305 -26.17 -2.02 10.26
C GLU A 305 -27.39 -2.48 9.47
N ILE A 306 -27.41 -2.20 8.17
CA ILE A 306 -28.46 -2.61 7.24
C ILE A 306 -27.85 -3.57 6.22
N LYS A 307 -28.19 -4.85 6.34
CA LYS A 307 -27.81 -5.89 5.38
C LYS A 307 -28.82 -5.95 4.25
N HIS A 308 -28.34 -5.98 3.01
CA HIS A 308 -29.19 -6.29 1.86
C HIS A 308 -29.49 -7.79 1.87
N ILE A 309 -30.69 -8.17 2.31
CA ILE A 309 -31.16 -9.56 2.22
C ILE A 309 -31.73 -9.76 0.82
N ASN A 310 -31.12 -10.63 0.02
CA ASN A 310 -31.68 -11.02 -1.26
C ASN A 310 -32.83 -12.00 -1.03
N ILE A 311 -34.07 -11.52 -1.15
CA ILE A 311 -35.30 -12.28 -0.87
C ILE A 311 -35.43 -13.50 -1.82
N ALA A 312 -34.73 -13.51 -2.95
CA ALA A 312 -34.70 -14.64 -3.88
C ALA A 312 -34.04 -15.92 -3.30
N ALA A 313 -33.22 -15.81 -2.25
CA ALA A 313 -32.56 -16.94 -1.60
C ALA A 313 -33.36 -17.56 -0.44
N LEU A 314 -34.58 -17.06 -0.18
CA LEU A 314 -35.46 -17.51 0.91
C LEU A 314 -36.70 -18.28 0.41
N LYS A 315 -36.71 -18.67 -0.87
CA LYS A 315 -37.68 -19.59 -1.46
C LYS A 315 -36.98 -20.87 -1.88
#